data_AF-A0A4U9DA29-F1
#
_entry.id   AF-A0A4U9DA29-F1
#
_cell.length_a   1.000
_cell.length_b   1.000
_cell.length_c   1.000
_cell.angle_alpha   90.00
_cell.angle_beta   90.00
_cell.angle_gamma   90.00
#
_symmetry.space_group_name_H-M   'P 1'
#
loop_
_entity.id
_entity.type
_entity.pdbx_description
1 polymer ?
#
loop_
_entity_poly.entity_id
_entity_poly.type
_entity_poly.pdbx_seq_one_letter_code
_entity_poly.pdbx_strand_id
1 'polypeptide(L)'
;MWDHFLSHHWDRISPDMPLSEFVRYAHAQVATILPDSPPRFVNLNEYMWSERWLERYEDMAFIQRVLNGMASRRPRLDALRDSWQDLDTHYDKLEQQFWLFYPRMMAQAKNREL
;
A
#
# COMPACT_ATOMS: atom_id res chain seq x y z
N MET A 1 1.26 6.11 0.34
CA MET A 1 0.44 7.24 -0.20
C MET A 1 -0.52 6.73 -1.26
N TRP A 2 -0.07 6.21 -2.41
CA TRP A 2 -0.97 5.63 -3.40
C TRP A 2 -1.77 4.42 -2.89
N ASP A 3 -1.18 3.62 -2.00
CA ASP A 3 -1.89 2.49 -1.38
C ASP A 3 -3.11 2.92 -0.55
N HIS A 4 -3.13 4.16 -0.04
CA HIS A 4 -4.31 4.73 0.62
C HIS A 4 -5.46 4.85 -0.38
N PHE A 5 -5.24 5.58 -1.47
CA PHE A 5 -6.25 5.78 -2.51
C PHE A 5 -6.67 4.46 -3.17
N LEU A 6 -5.72 3.53 -3.36
CA LEU A 6 -6.02 2.19 -3.85
C LEU A 6 -6.95 1.42 -2.91
N SER A 7 -6.63 1.40 -1.61
CA SER A 7 -7.44 0.74 -0.58
C SER A 7 -8.82 1.39 -0.48
N HIS A 8 -8.86 2.72 -0.39
CA HIS A 8 -10.08 3.52 -0.25
C HIS A 8 -11.01 3.42 -1.47
N HIS A 9 -10.45 3.35 -2.68
CA HIS A 9 -11.21 3.27 -3.94
C HIS A 9 -11.25 1.87 -4.55
N TRP A 10 -10.95 0.84 -3.76
CA TRP A 10 -10.76 -0.52 -4.29
C TRP A 10 -11.94 -1.00 -5.13
N ASP A 11 -13.17 -0.80 -4.64
CA ASP A 11 -14.39 -1.23 -5.33
C ASP A 11 -14.58 -0.59 -6.72
N ARG A 12 -13.99 0.59 -6.95
CA ARG A 12 -14.00 1.26 -8.26
C ARG A 12 -12.89 0.76 -9.18
N ILE A 13 -11.77 0.31 -8.61
CA ILE A 13 -10.58 -0.14 -9.33
C ILE A 13 -10.70 -1.61 -9.74
N SER A 14 -11.20 -2.44 -8.82
CA SER A 14 -11.38 -3.88 -9.00
C SER A 14 -12.77 -4.31 -8.52
N PRO A 15 -13.84 -3.95 -9.25
CA PRO A 15 -15.21 -4.28 -8.86
C PRO A 15 -15.48 -5.79 -8.83
N ASP A 16 -14.74 -6.58 -9.60
CA ASP A 16 -14.93 -8.02 -9.74
C ASP A 16 -14.22 -8.84 -8.64
N MET A 17 -13.37 -8.22 -7.83
CA MET A 17 -12.58 -8.91 -6.81
C MET A 17 -12.50 -8.07 -5.53
N PRO A 18 -13.12 -8.50 -4.41
CA PRO A 18 -13.01 -7.79 -3.13
C PRO A 18 -11.56 -7.65 -2.67
N LEU A 19 -11.25 -6.54 -1.98
CA LEU A 19 -9.89 -6.25 -1.51
C LEU A 19 -9.31 -7.38 -0.64
N SER A 20 -10.12 -7.94 0.25
CA SER A 20 -9.72 -9.03 1.13
C SER A 20 -9.37 -10.31 0.38
N GLU A 21 -10.06 -10.58 -0.74
CA GLU A 21 -9.76 -11.72 -1.61
C GLU A 21 -8.47 -11.50 -2.38
N PHE A 22 -8.27 -10.29 -2.92
CA PHE A 22 -7.02 -9.92 -3.56
C PHE A 22 -5.83 -10.04 -2.60
N VAL A 23 -5.95 -9.54 -1.37
CA VAL A 23 -4.91 -9.62 -0.35
C VAL A 23 -4.57 -11.06 -0.03
N ARG A 24 -5.57 -11.94 0.12
CA ARG A 24 -5.35 -13.38 0.31
C ARG A 24 -4.63 -14.01 -0.88
N TYR A 25 -5.04 -13.68 -2.10
CA TYR A 25 -4.40 -14.15 -3.32
C TYR A 25 -2.93 -13.71 -3.40
N ALA A 26 -2.66 -12.41 -3.20
CA ALA A 26 -1.32 -11.85 -3.22
C ALA A 26 -0.42 -12.46 -2.13
N HIS A 27 -0.95 -12.64 -0.92
CA HIS A 27 -0.22 -13.31 0.16
C HIS A 27 0.18 -14.74 -0.23
N ALA A 28 -0.73 -15.52 -0.83
CA ALA A 28 -0.41 -16.88 -1.28
C ALA A 28 0.70 -16.91 -2.34
N GLN A 29 0.73 -15.93 -3.25
CA GLN A 29 1.81 -15.82 -4.23
C GLN A 29 3.14 -15.45 -3.57
N VAL A 30 3.16 -14.45 -2.69
CA VAL A 30 4.38 -14.00 -2.00
C VAL A 30 4.91 -15.06 -1.04
N ALA A 31 4.04 -15.81 -0.36
CA ALA A 31 4.42 -16.89 0.54
C ALA A 31 5.29 -17.97 -0.12
N THR A 32 5.19 -18.14 -1.44
CA THR A 32 6.00 -19.12 -2.19
C THR A 32 7.49 -18.73 -2.26
N ILE A 33 7.80 -17.43 -2.21
CA ILE A 33 9.18 -16.91 -2.31
C ILE A 33 9.74 -16.42 -0.98
N LEU A 34 8.90 -16.29 0.05
CA LEU A 34 9.32 -15.80 1.37
C LEU A 34 10.43 -16.65 2.02
N PRO A 35 10.40 -18.00 1.98
CA PRO A 35 11.46 -18.82 2.60
C PRO A 35 12.87 -18.52 2.07
N ASP A 36 13.00 -18.16 0.80
CA ASP A 36 14.28 -17.87 0.13
C ASP A 36 14.64 -16.38 0.14
N SER A 37 13.80 -15.54 0.74
CA SER A 37 13.99 -14.09 0.78
C SER A 37 14.91 -13.65 1.94
N PRO A 38 15.55 -12.46 1.85
CA PRO A 38 16.37 -11.94 2.93
C PRO A 38 15.58 -11.83 4.25
N PRO A 39 16.17 -12.14 5.43
CA PRO A 39 15.46 -12.17 6.71
C PRO A 39 14.71 -10.87 7.05
N ARG A 40 15.24 -9.71 6.62
CA ARG A 40 14.58 -8.42 6.83
C ARG A 40 13.28 -8.28 6.04
N PHE A 41 13.20 -8.89 4.86
CA PHE A 41 12.02 -8.90 4.02
C PHE A 41 10.95 -9.85 4.59
N VAL A 42 11.37 -11.01 5.09
CA VAL A 42 10.49 -11.97 5.77
C VAL A 42 9.84 -11.33 7.00
N ASN A 43 10.65 -10.77 7.90
CA ASN A 43 10.15 -10.11 9.10
C ASN A 43 9.15 -8.99 8.79
N LEU A 44 9.40 -8.17 7.76
CA LEU A 44 8.47 -7.11 7.36
C LEU A 44 7.13 -7.68 6.86
N ASN A 45 7.19 -8.74 6.04
CA ASN A 45 6.00 -9.38 5.49
C ASN A 45 5.13 -10.00 6.59
N GLU A 46 5.72 -10.61 7.62
CA GLU A 46 4.96 -11.17 8.75
C GLU A 46 4.05 -10.11 9.42
N TYR A 47 4.57 -8.90 9.66
CA TYR A 47 3.75 -7.80 10.20
C TYR A 47 2.73 -7.30 9.18
N MET A 48 3.14 -7.10 7.92
CA MET A 48 2.29 -6.56 6.87
C MET A 48 1.05 -7.43 6.63
N TRP A 49 1.22 -8.75 6.59
CA TRP A 49 0.13 -9.70 6.39
C TRP A 49 -0.72 -9.89 7.65
N SER A 50 -0.10 -10.05 8.82
CA SER A 50 -0.84 -10.26 10.07
C SER A 50 -1.72 -9.08 10.47
N GLU A 51 -1.27 -7.86 10.18
CA GLU A 51 -2.03 -6.64 10.45
C GLU A 51 -2.89 -6.18 9.27
N ARG A 52 -2.93 -6.95 8.16
CA ARG A 52 -3.74 -6.68 6.96
C ARG A 52 -3.57 -5.26 6.44
N TRP A 53 -2.31 -4.81 6.29
CA TRP A 53 -1.98 -3.41 6.04
C TRP A 53 -2.74 -2.79 4.86
N LEU A 54 -2.76 -3.47 3.71
CA LEU A 54 -3.43 -2.95 2.51
C LEU A 54 -4.94 -2.72 2.72
N GLU A 55 -5.59 -3.57 3.51
CA GLU A 55 -7.01 -3.44 3.82
C GLU A 55 -7.29 -2.30 4.79
N ARG A 56 -6.32 -1.98 5.65
CA ARG A 56 -6.44 -0.94 6.65
C ARG A 56 -5.90 0.41 6.19
N TYR A 57 -5.30 0.47 5.01
CA TYR A 57 -4.81 1.71 4.44
C TYR A 57 -5.93 2.67 4.03
N GLU A 58 -7.20 2.26 4.00
CA GLU A 58 -8.32 3.22 3.95
C GLU A 58 -8.35 4.13 5.20
N ASP A 59 -7.88 3.64 6.35
CA ASP A 59 -7.86 4.38 7.60
C ASP A 59 -6.60 5.25 7.67
N MET A 60 -6.84 6.54 7.58
CA MET A 60 -5.82 7.57 7.68
C MET A 60 -5.01 7.48 8.99
N ALA A 61 -5.67 7.26 10.12
CA ALA A 61 -4.98 7.13 11.41
C ALA A 61 -4.15 5.83 11.49
N PHE A 62 -4.54 4.79 10.76
CA PHE A 62 -3.73 3.57 10.64
C PHE A 62 -2.43 3.82 9.87
N ILE A 63 -2.50 4.48 8.71
CA ILE A 63 -1.30 4.83 7.92
C ILE A 63 -0.31 5.64 8.75
N GLN A 64 -0.80 6.67 9.44
CA GLN A 64 0.07 7.51 10.28
C GLN A 64 0.82 6.68 11.33
N ARG A 65 0.12 5.73 11.99
CA ARG A 65 0.75 4.84 12.98
C ARG A 65 1.82 3.93 12.36
N VAL A 66 1.55 3.35 11.20
CA VAL A 66 2.50 2.50 10.48
C VAL A 66 3.75 3.30 10.08
N LEU A 67 3.57 4.49 9.48
CA LEU A 67 4.69 5.37 9.10
C LEU A 67 5.52 5.81 10.31
N ASN A 68 4.85 6.20 11.40
CA ASN A 68 5.52 6.54 12.66
C ASN A 68 6.34 5.38 13.22
N GLY A 69 5.81 4.15 13.18
CA GLY A 69 6.51 2.94 13.61
C GLY A 69 7.69 2.58 12.70
N MET A 70 7.62 2.86 11.40
CA MET A 70 8.76 2.69 10.48
C MET A 70 9.86 3.72 10.76
N ALA A 71 9.49 4.99 10.91
CA ALA A 71 10.41 6.08 11.20
C ALA A 71 11.12 5.88 12.55
N SER A 72 10.40 5.47 13.60
CA SER A 72 10.98 5.24 14.93
C SER A 72 12.03 4.11 14.93
N ARG A 73 11.89 3.13 14.05
CA ARG A 73 12.84 2.01 13.90
C ARG A 73 14.01 2.35 12.96
N ARG A 74 13.88 3.38 12.13
CA ARG A 74 14.88 3.77 11.12
C ARG A 74 14.95 5.30 10.99
N PRO A 75 15.95 5.95 11.60
CA PRO A 75 16.12 7.41 11.51
C PRO A 75 16.22 7.95 10.07
N ARG A 76 16.71 7.16 9.12
CA ARG A 76 16.72 7.53 7.69
C ARG A 76 15.33 7.67 7.06
N LEU A 77 14.29 7.16 7.72
CA LEU A 77 12.89 7.24 7.30
C LEU A 77 12.12 8.29 8.10
N ASP A 78 12.77 9.17 8.87
CA ASP A 78 12.06 10.21 9.63
C ASP A 78 11.24 11.13 8.73
N ALA A 79 11.68 11.40 7.50
CA ALA A 79 10.91 12.15 6.50
C ALA A 79 9.54 11.51 6.19
N LEU A 80 9.34 10.20 6.45
CA LEU A 80 8.03 9.57 6.31
C LEU A 80 7.02 10.04 7.37
N ARG A 81 7.51 10.47 8.54
CA ARG A 81 6.67 11.03 9.61
C ARG A 81 5.95 12.30 9.14
N ASP A 82 6.69 13.16 8.46
CA ASP A 82 6.20 14.47 8.00
C ASP A 82 5.39 14.36 6.69
N SER A 83 5.71 13.35 5.85
CA SER A 83 4.97 13.10 4.60
C SER A 83 3.48 12.79 4.79
N TRP A 84 3.06 12.51 6.04
CA TRP A 84 1.67 12.37 6.43
C TRP A 84 0.89 13.70 6.40
N GLN A 85 1.46 14.77 6.93
CA GLN A 85 0.81 16.09 6.96
C GLN A 85 0.66 16.67 5.55
N ASP A 86 1.62 16.37 4.67
CA ASP A 86 1.56 16.76 3.27
C ASP A 86 0.41 16.05 2.52
N LEU A 87 0.15 14.77 2.85
CA LEU A 87 -0.96 14.01 2.28
C LEU A 87 -2.31 14.62 2.67
N ASP A 88 -2.51 14.93 3.96
CA ASP A 88 -3.75 15.53 4.46
C ASP A 88 -3.98 16.93 3.87
N THR A 89 -2.94 17.76 3.85
CA THR A 89 -2.99 19.12 3.31
C THR A 89 -3.34 19.17 1.81
N HIS A 90 -2.89 18.17 1.04
CA HIS A 90 -3.05 18.13 -0.41
C HIS A 90 -3.97 17.00 -0.89
N TYR A 91 -4.81 16.46 -0.01
CA TYR A 91 -5.56 15.23 -0.24
C TYR A 91 -6.30 15.24 -1.59
N ASP A 92 -7.14 16.24 -1.83
CA ASP A 92 -7.94 16.35 -3.05
C ASP A 92 -7.08 16.42 -4.32
N LYS A 93 -5.95 17.13 -4.27
CA LYS A 93 -5.05 17.26 -5.42
C LYS A 93 -4.37 15.93 -5.71
N LEU A 94 -3.93 15.23 -4.66
CA LEU A 94 -3.30 13.92 -4.78
C LEU A 94 -4.30 12.87 -5.27
N GLU A 95 -5.54 12.92 -4.80
CA GLU A 95 -6.62 12.04 -5.27
C GLU A 95 -6.92 12.25 -6.76
N GLN A 96 -6.96 13.50 -7.23
CA GLN A 96 -7.10 13.80 -8.64
C GLN A 96 -5.93 13.24 -9.46
N GLN A 97 -4.69 13.39 -8.98
CA GLN A 97 -3.52 12.82 -9.64
C GLN A 97 -3.57 11.29 -9.67
N PHE A 98 -4.04 10.66 -8.59
CA PHE A 98 -4.25 9.22 -8.53
C PHE A 98 -5.16 8.76 -9.67
N TRP A 99 -6.31 9.40 -9.85
CA TRP A 99 -7.26 9.04 -10.91
C TRP A 99 -6.75 9.32 -12.33
N LEU A 100 -5.87 10.31 -12.50
CA LEU A 100 -5.26 10.59 -13.81
C LEU A 100 -4.20 9.55 -14.20
N PHE A 101 -3.49 9.00 -13.23
CA PHE A 101 -2.32 8.15 -13.46
C PHE A 101 -2.58 6.65 -13.27
N TYR A 102 -3.20 6.27 -12.15
CA TYR A 102 -3.23 4.89 -11.68
C TYR A 102 -3.94 3.93 -12.65
N PRO A 103 -5.14 4.24 -13.20
CA PRO A 103 -5.80 3.36 -14.17
C PRO A 103 -5.00 3.14 -15.44
N ARG A 104 -4.25 4.15 -15.89
CA ARG A 104 -3.39 4.05 -17.08
C ARG A 104 -2.22 3.10 -16.83
N MET A 105 -1.56 3.27 -15.68
CA MET A 105 -0.47 2.40 -15.25
C MET A 105 -0.93 0.93 -15.11
N MET A 106 -2.10 0.68 -14.54
CA MET A 106 -2.69 -0.67 -14.48
C MET A 106 -2.93 -1.26 -15.88
N ALA A 107 -3.45 -0.48 -16.82
CA ALA A 107 -3.68 -0.94 -18.19
C ALA A 107 -2.35 -1.33 -18.88
N GLN A 108 -1.31 -0.51 -18.72
CA GLN A 108 0.03 -0.81 -19.26
C GLN A 108 0.64 -2.06 -18.62
N ALA A 109 0.50 -2.23 -17.29
CA ALA A 109 0.95 -3.43 -16.58
C ALA A 109 0.27 -4.69 -17.13
N LYS A 110 -1.05 -4.63 -17.36
CA LYS A 110 -1.83 -5.73 -17.94
C LYS A 110 -1.37 -6.07 -19.37
N ASN A 111 -1.00 -5.06 -20.14
CA ASN A 111 -0.47 -5.22 -21.50
C ASN A 111 1.00 -5.62 -21.55
N ARG A 112 1.70 -5.70 -20.40
CA ARG A 112 3.16 -5.94 -20.30
C ARG A 112 3.99 -4.86 -21.01
N GLU A 113 3.53 -3.62 -20.94
CA GLU A 113 4.17 -2.43 -21.52
C GLU A 113 4.99 -1.63 -20.50
N LEU A 114 5.25 -2.21 -19.32
CA LEU A 114 6.05 -1.68 -18.22
C LEU A 114 7.33 -2.49 -18.02
#